data_AF-A0A8X7UNZ2-F1
#
_entry.id   AF-A0A8X7UNZ2-F1
#
_cell.length_a   1.000
_cell.length_b   1.000
_cell.length_c   1.000
_cell.angle_alpha   90.00
_cell.angle_beta   90.00
_cell.angle_gamma   90.00
#
_symmetry.space_group_name_H-M   'P 1'
#
loop_
_entity.id
_entity.type
_entity.pdbx_description
1 polymer ?
#
loop_
_entity_poly.entity_id
_entity_poly.type
_entity_poly.pdbx_seq_one_letter_code
_entity_poly.pdbx_strand_id
1 'polypeptide(L)'
;MFDSDECKNSVEKSITIPDMSYEELKALLEFFYSGILKLCRDHLISTTSVSNILNILEMSTILSDNHLKGWATFFVVSHMEEIVNSSGYKSFVQQNPDLGLYITKIFVGALKSQLGSTLDRLVRSALRPKP
;
A
#
# COMPACT_ATOMS: atom_id res chain seq x y z
N MET A 1 35.60 -27.50 -14.09
CA MET A 1 35.59 -27.98 -12.70
C MET A 1 35.14 -26.78 -11.88
N PHE A 2 33.90 -26.77 -11.42
CA PHE A 2 33.40 -25.69 -10.58
C PHE A 2 33.72 -26.10 -9.15
N ASP A 3 34.72 -25.46 -8.55
CA ASP A 3 35.01 -25.64 -7.13
C ASP A 3 33.79 -25.12 -6.37
N SER A 4 33.16 -26.01 -5.61
CA SER A 4 32.06 -25.68 -4.72
C SER A 4 32.62 -24.82 -3.60
N ASP A 5 32.31 -23.53 -3.61
CA ASP A 5 32.62 -22.65 -2.47
C ASP A 5 31.97 -23.25 -1.22
N GLU A 6 32.82 -23.73 -0.32
CA GLU A 6 32.43 -24.23 0.99
C GLU A 6 31.82 -23.05 1.76
N CYS A 7 30.51 -23.13 2.04
CA CYS A 7 29.81 -22.10 2.79
C CYS A 7 30.49 -21.96 4.16
N LYS A 8 31.21 -20.85 4.39
CA LYS A 8 31.87 -20.57 5.67
C LYS A 8 30.82 -20.34 6.74
N ASN A 9 30.44 -21.41 7.43
CA ASN A 9 29.58 -21.33 8.60
C ASN A 9 30.38 -20.70 9.75
N SER A 10 29.93 -19.54 10.24
CA SER A 10 30.44 -18.95 11.47
C SER A 10 30.11 -19.86 12.66
N VAL A 11 31.08 -20.07 13.56
CA VAL A 11 30.91 -20.86 14.80
C VAL A 11 30.10 -20.08 15.84
N GLU A 12 29.99 -18.76 15.70
CA GLU A 12 29.28 -17.89 16.64
C GLU A 12 27.75 -17.98 16.45
N LYS A 13 27.06 -18.33 17.53
CA LYS A 13 25.58 -18.41 17.59
C LYS A 13 24.91 -17.06 17.85
N SER A 14 25.68 -15.99 17.95
CA SER A 14 25.21 -14.64 18.29
C SER A 14 25.74 -13.63 17.29
N ILE A 15 24.90 -12.68 16.92
CA ILE A 15 25.25 -11.51 16.10
C ILE A 15 24.99 -10.25 16.93
N THR A 16 25.91 -9.28 16.86
CA THR A 16 25.76 -7.97 17.53
C THR A 16 25.39 -6.92 16.49
N ILE A 17 24.31 -6.18 16.74
CA ILE A 17 23.83 -5.08 15.89
C ILE A 17 23.92 -3.78 16.71
N PRO A 18 25.05 -3.04 16.67
CA PRO A 18 25.32 -1.92 17.58
C PRO A 18 24.47 -0.67 17.31
N ASP A 19 23.96 -0.51 16.08
CA ASP A 19 23.26 0.69 15.63
C ASP A 19 21.74 0.62 15.80
N MET A 20 21.25 -0.27 16.66
CA MET A 20 19.81 -0.52 16.82
C MET A 20 19.42 -0.59 18.29
N SER A 21 18.38 0.14 18.68
CA SER A 21 17.79 0.01 20.01
C SER A 21 17.08 -1.34 20.17
N TYR A 22 16.85 -1.76 21.41
CA TYR A 22 16.12 -3.00 21.70
C TYR A 22 14.72 -3.01 21.06
N GLU A 23 14.02 -1.88 21.05
CA GLU A 23 12.68 -1.79 20.47
C GLU A 23 12.71 -1.90 18.93
N GLU A 24 13.69 -1.28 18.27
CA GLU A 24 13.88 -1.42 16.83
C GLU A 24 14.27 -2.86 16.45
N LEU A 25 15.17 -3.47 17.22
CA LEU A 25 15.58 -4.86 17.01
C LEU A 25 14.42 -5.82 17.21
N LYS A 26 13.60 -5.60 18.25
CA LYS A 26 12.41 -6.40 18.54
C LYS A 26 11.37 -6.25 17.44
N ALA A 27 11.12 -5.04 16.95
CA ALA A 27 10.21 -4.80 15.83
C ALA A 27 10.70 -5.48 14.54
N LEU A 28 12.00 -5.43 14.27
CA LEU A 28 12.64 -6.06 13.11
C LEU A 28 12.63 -7.59 13.20
N LEU A 29 12.78 -8.16 14.39
CA LEU A 29 12.59 -9.59 14.61
C LEU A 29 11.11 -9.97 14.43
N GLU A 30 10.18 -9.22 15.02
CA GLU A 30 8.75 -9.47 14.82
C GLU A 30 8.39 -9.42 13.33
N PHE A 31 8.98 -8.50 12.56
CA PHE A 31 8.88 -8.46 11.11
C PHE A 31 9.41 -9.74 10.44
N PHE A 32 10.65 -10.17 10.74
CA PHE A 32 11.22 -11.36 10.12
C PHE A 32 10.44 -12.63 10.42
N TYR A 33 9.87 -12.74 11.63
CA TYR A 33 9.13 -13.94 12.04
C TYR A 33 7.65 -13.92 11.65
N SER A 34 7.02 -12.74 11.57
CA SER A 34 5.56 -12.62 11.33
C SER A 34 5.20 -11.96 10.00
N GLY A 35 6.16 -11.33 9.32
CA GLY A 35 5.94 -10.49 8.15
C GLY A 35 5.29 -9.13 8.46
N ILE A 36 5.04 -8.81 9.74
CA ILE A 36 4.22 -7.67 10.15
C ILE A 36 5.01 -6.76 11.11
N LEU A 37 5.17 -5.49 10.75
CA LEU A 37 5.67 -4.44 11.63
C LEU A 37 4.50 -3.71 12.31
N LYS A 38 3.96 -4.27 13.41
CA LYS A 38 2.79 -3.68 14.11
C LYS A 38 3.05 -2.26 14.62
N LEU A 39 4.20 -2.02 15.24
CA LEU A 39 4.59 -0.67 15.70
C LEU A 39 4.70 0.33 14.54
N CYS A 40 5.11 -0.15 13.37
CA CYS A 40 5.15 0.69 12.16
C CYS A 40 3.74 1.00 11.66
N ARG A 41 2.76 0.10 11.83
CA ARG A 41 1.38 0.33 11.35
C ARG A 41 0.74 1.55 12.00
N ASP A 42 0.77 1.66 13.33
CA ASP A 42 0.16 2.79 14.04
C ASP A 42 0.89 4.11 13.74
N HIS A 43 2.22 4.04 13.62
CA HIS A 43 3.03 5.18 13.20
C HIS A 43 2.71 5.62 11.77
N LEU A 44 2.58 4.70 10.82
CA LEU A 44 2.20 4.99 9.43
C LEU A 44 0.80 5.60 9.36
N ILE A 45 -0.16 5.06 10.10
CA ILE A 45 -1.53 5.59 10.17
C ILE A 45 -1.51 7.03 10.72
N SER A 46 -0.77 7.29 11.81
CA SER A 46 -0.71 8.62 12.42
C SER A 46 0.05 9.67 11.60
N THR A 47 0.99 9.26 10.75
CA THR A 47 1.79 10.14 9.89
C THR A 47 1.26 10.25 8.46
N THR A 48 0.11 9.64 8.18
CA THR A 48 -0.46 9.62 6.83
C THR A 48 -0.90 11.01 6.37
N SER A 49 -0.64 11.29 5.11
CA SER A 49 -1.08 12.47 4.37
C SER A 49 -1.40 12.10 2.92
N VAL A 50 -2.00 13.03 2.17
CA VAL A 50 -2.22 12.86 0.73
C VAL A 50 -0.90 12.61 -0.04
N SER A 51 0.23 13.15 0.45
CA SER A 51 1.52 13.03 -0.23
C SER A 51 2.20 11.67 -0.05
N ASN A 52 1.90 10.92 1.01
CA ASN A 52 2.55 9.63 1.31
C ASN A 52 1.62 8.41 1.20
N ILE A 53 0.31 8.60 1.09
CA ILE A 53 -0.65 7.49 1.17
C ILE A 53 -0.50 6.45 0.06
N LEU A 54 -0.07 6.84 -1.14
CA LEU A 54 0.15 5.91 -2.25
C LEU A 54 1.31 4.95 -1.96
N ASN A 55 2.37 5.44 -1.32
CA ASN A 55 3.50 4.61 -0.89
C ASN A 55 3.05 3.65 0.22
N ILE A 56 2.22 4.11 1.17
CA ILE A 56 1.67 3.27 2.24
C ILE A 56 0.77 2.16 1.65
N LEU A 57 -0.02 2.46 0.63
CA LEU A 57 -0.86 1.49 -0.06
C LEU A 57 -0.04 0.43 -0.83
N GLU A 58 1.02 0.85 -1.50
CA GLU A 58 1.97 -0.06 -2.18
C GLU A 58 2.64 -0.98 -1.16
N MET A 59 3.26 -0.39 -0.13
CA MET A 59 3.94 -1.13 0.94
C MET A 59 3.01 -2.14 1.60
N SER A 60 1.80 -1.73 2.00
CA SER A 60 0.83 -2.66 2.61
C SER A 60 0.40 -3.80 1.68
N THR A 61 0.43 -3.58 0.36
CA THR A 61 0.20 -4.66 -0.61
C THR A 61 1.38 -5.61 -0.70
N ILE A 62 2.62 -5.09 -0.75
CA ILE A 62 3.84 -5.90 -0.77
C ILE A 62 3.94 -6.75 0.51
N LEU A 63 3.62 -6.16 1.65
CA LEU A 63 3.63 -6.83 2.96
C LEU A 63 2.42 -7.74 3.20
N SER A 64 1.46 -7.79 2.28
CA SER A 64 0.18 -8.50 2.47
C SER A 64 -0.56 -8.12 3.76
N ASP A 65 -0.39 -6.88 4.22
CA ASP A 65 -1.06 -6.34 5.39
C ASP A 65 -2.46 -5.86 5.01
N ASN A 66 -3.43 -6.78 5.06
CA ASN A 66 -4.81 -6.51 4.66
C ASN A 66 -5.49 -5.39 5.48
N HIS A 67 -5.08 -5.20 6.74
CA HIS A 67 -5.67 -4.16 7.57
C HIS A 67 -5.16 -2.78 7.14
N LEU A 68 -3.83 -2.62 7.02
CA LEU A 68 -3.24 -1.36 6.56
C LEU A 68 -3.66 -1.05 5.12
N LYS A 69 -3.72 -2.07 4.26
CA LYS A 69 -4.19 -1.93 2.88
C LYS A 69 -5.63 -1.45 2.82
N GLY A 70 -6.53 -2.05 3.61
CA GLY A 70 -7.93 -1.64 3.68
C GLY A 70 -8.08 -0.19 4.14
N TRP A 71 -7.38 0.17 5.21
CA TRP A 71 -7.37 1.54 5.74
C TRP A 71 -6.81 2.55 4.73
N ALA A 72 -5.66 2.25 4.11
CA ALA A 72 -5.03 3.12 3.12
C ALA A 72 -5.92 3.30 1.87
N THR A 73 -6.56 2.22 1.42
CA THR A 73 -7.53 2.28 0.31
C THR A 73 -8.69 3.21 0.64
N PHE A 74 -9.24 3.11 1.86
CA PHE A 74 -10.33 3.97 2.32
C PHE A 74 -9.92 5.44 2.34
N PHE A 75 -8.71 5.75 2.84
CA PHE A 75 -8.19 7.12 2.83
C PHE A 75 -8.06 7.65 1.40
N VAL A 76 -7.50 6.86 0.47
CA VAL A 76 -7.35 7.22 -0.94
C VAL A 76 -8.70 7.54 -1.57
N VAL A 77 -9.68 6.65 -1.39
CA VAL A 77 -11.03 6.81 -1.93
C VAL A 77 -11.72 8.05 -1.36
N SER A 78 -11.46 8.39 -0.09
CA SER A 78 -12.04 9.57 0.57
C SER A 78 -11.44 10.90 0.09
N HIS A 79 -10.20 10.89 -0.40
CA HIS A 79 -9.49 12.07 -0.92
C HIS A 79 -9.22 11.94 -2.44
N MET A 80 -10.06 11.16 -3.13
CA MET A 80 -9.78 10.74 -4.50
C MET A 80 -9.64 11.92 -5.46
N GLU A 81 -10.45 12.97 -5.30
CA GLU A 81 -10.41 14.18 -6.14
C GLU A 81 -9.03 14.87 -6.12
N GLU A 82 -8.42 15.00 -4.95
CA GLU A 82 -7.08 15.58 -4.82
C GLU A 82 -6.01 14.61 -5.35
N ILE A 83 -6.12 13.33 -4.98
CA ILE A 83 -5.12 12.31 -5.30
C ILE A 83 -5.01 12.09 -6.81
N VAL A 84 -6.12 11.92 -7.54
CA VAL A 84 -6.08 11.64 -8.99
C VAL A 84 -5.50 12.78 -9.81
N ASN A 85 -5.58 14.01 -9.29
CA ASN A 85 -5.03 15.20 -9.94
C ASN A 85 -3.55 15.42 -9.60
N SER A 86 -2.98 14.63 -8.70
CA SER A 86 -1.56 14.71 -8.35
C SER A 86 -0.66 14.05 -9.42
N SER A 87 0.54 14.59 -9.61
CA SER A 87 1.58 13.93 -10.40
C SER A 87 2.01 12.60 -9.80
N GLY A 88 1.97 12.48 -8.47
CA GLY A 88 2.29 11.26 -7.73
C GLY A 88 1.38 10.09 -8.10
N TYR A 89 0.07 10.33 -8.25
CA TYR A 89 -0.87 9.29 -8.67
C TYR A 89 -0.60 8.81 -10.10
N LYS A 90 -0.27 9.72 -11.02
CA LYS A 90 0.09 9.34 -12.39
C LYS A 90 1.30 8.40 -12.43
N SER A 91 2.37 8.73 -11.71
CA SER A 91 3.55 7.87 -11.62
C SER A 91 3.23 6.53 -10.95
N PHE A 92 2.43 6.56 -9.88
CA PHE A 92 2.01 5.37 -9.15
C PHE A 92 1.26 4.38 -10.05
N VAL A 93 0.26 4.81 -10.81
CA VAL A 93 -0.51 3.89 -11.68
C VAL A 93 0.30 3.36 -12.86
N GLN A 94 1.33 4.10 -13.31
CA GLN A 94 2.25 3.62 -14.36
C GLN A 94 3.13 2.48 -13.84
N GLN A 95 3.58 2.56 -12.59
CA GLN A 95 4.39 1.54 -11.94
C GLN A 95 3.54 0.36 -11.44
N ASN A 96 2.31 0.64 -11.00
CA ASN A 96 1.42 -0.31 -10.33
C ASN A 96 0.02 -0.33 -11.00
N PRO A 97 -0.10 -0.81 -12.25
CA PRO A 97 -1.36 -0.76 -13.00
C PRO A 97 -2.49 -1.52 -12.31
N ASP A 98 -2.20 -2.66 -11.67
CA ASP A 98 -3.19 -3.46 -10.95
C ASP A 98 -3.72 -2.75 -9.69
N LEU A 99 -2.86 -1.98 -9.00
CA LEU A 99 -3.29 -1.16 -7.87
C LEU A 99 -4.16 0.01 -8.35
N GLY A 100 -3.83 0.63 -9.47
CA GLY A 100 -4.69 1.63 -10.10
C GLY A 100 -6.07 1.07 -10.45
N LEU A 101 -6.13 -0.13 -11.03
CA LEU A 101 -7.39 -0.82 -11.32
C LEU A 101 -8.16 -1.15 -10.04
N TYR A 102 -7.46 -1.64 -9.01
CA TYR A 102 -8.04 -1.96 -7.71
C TYR A 102 -8.68 -0.74 -7.05
N ILE A 103 -7.97 0.38 -6.94
CA ILE A 103 -8.49 1.66 -6.41
C ILE A 103 -9.73 2.08 -7.20
N THR A 104 -9.65 2.04 -8.54
CA THR A 104 -10.78 2.42 -9.42
C THR A 104 -12.01 1.57 -9.15
N LYS A 105 -11.86 0.25 -9.00
CA LYS A 105 -12.99 -0.66 -8.71
C LYS A 105 -13.64 -0.33 -7.36
N ILE A 106 -12.85 -0.07 -6.33
CA ILE A 106 -13.36 0.30 -5.00
C ILE A 106 -14.08 1.64 -5.07
N PHE A 107 -13.50 2.66 -5.72
CA PHE A 107 -14.11 3.98 -5.87
C PHE A 107 -15.45 3.90 -6.61
N VAL A 108 -15.52 3.16 -7.73
CA VAL A 108 -16.79 2.93 -8.45
C VAL A 108 -17.82 2.21 -7.58
N GLY A 109 -17.38 1.24 -6.76
CA GLY A 109 -18.22 0.57 -5.77
C GLY A 109 -18.80 1.55 -4.75
N ALA A 110 -17.96 2.43 -4.19
CA ALA A 110 -18.35 3.46 -3.23
C ALA A 110 -19.32 4.49 -3.85
N LEU A 111 -19.08 4.91 -5.09
CA LEU A 111 -20.00 5.77 -5.82
C LEU A 111 -21.36 5.12 -6.04
N LYS A 112 -21.40 3.82 -6.38
CA LYS A 112 -22.67 3.09 -6.52
C LYS A 112 -23.42 2.97 -5.20
N SER A 113 -22.74 2.74 -4.07
CA SER A 113 -23.40 2.69 -2.77
C SER A 113 -23.94 4.05 -2.32
N GLN A 114 -23.26 5.15 -2.67
CA GLN A 114 -23.68 6.51 -2.30
C GLN A 114 -24.73 7.11 -3.24
N LEU A 115 -24.61 6.89 -4.55
CA LEU A 115 -25.44 7.54 -5.58
C LEU A 115 -26.43 6.61 -6.29
N GLY A 116 -26.40 5.29 -6.02
CA GLY A 116 -27.37 4.32 -6.53
C GLY A 116 -27.76 4.52 -8.00
N SER A 117 -29.06 4.64 -8.27
CA SER A 117 -29.64 4.83 -9.61
C SER A 117 -29.26 6.15 -10.31
N THR A 118 -28.79 7.15 -9.55
CA THR A 118 -28.44 8.48 -10.10
C THR A 118 -27.14 8.42 -10.89
N LEU A 119 -26.15 7.65 -10.42
CA LEU A 119 -24.88 7.48 -11.12
C LEU A 119 -25.09 6.77 -12.46
N ASP A 120 -25.88 5.70 -12.47
CA ASP A 120 -26.22 4.97 -13.68
C ASP A 120 -26.97 5.84 -14.70
N ARG A 121 -27.80 6.78 -14.23
CA ARG A 121 -28.50 7.74 -15.11
C ARG A 121 -27.52 8.78 -15.68
N LEU A 122 -26.62 9.30 -14.86
CA LEU A 122 -25.59 10.27 -15.29
C LEU A 122 -24.61 9.64 -16.28
N VAL A 123 -24.09 8.46 -15.99
CA VAL A 123 -23.20 7.71 -16.89
C VAL A 123 -23.90 7.41 -18.21
N ARG A 124 -25.17 6.96 -18.18
CA ARG A 124 -25.96 6.75 -19.40
C ARG A 124 -26.23 8.05 -20.17
N SER A 125 -26.38 9.19 -19.50
CA SER A 125 -26.54 10.47 -20.17
C SER A 125 -25.24 11.04 -20.76
N ALA A 126 -24.10 10.80 -20.10
CA ALA A 126 -22.79 11.31 -20.50
C ALA A 126 -22.12 10.46 -21.60
N LEU A 127 -22.37 9.15 -21.60
CA LEU A 127 -21.87 8.22 -22.63
C LEU A 127 -22.77 8.14 -23.87
N ARG A 128 -23.90 8.86 -23.89
CA ARG A 128 -24.64 9.00 -25.16
C ARG A 128 -23.76 9.78 -26.13
N PRO A 129 -23.44 9.22 -27.31
CA PRO A 129 -22.74 9.99 -28.33
C PRO A 129 -23.61 11.22 -28.66
N LYS A 130 -22.99 12.41 -28.60
CA LYS A 130 -23.67 13.62 -29.08
C LYS A 130 -23.94 13.47 -30.59
N PRO A 131 -25.12 13.91 -31.06
CA PRO A 131 -25.46 13.85 -32.49
C PRO A 131 -24.49 14.66 -33.33
#